data_AF-A0A2E9WGY5-F1
#
_entry.id   AF-A0A2E9WGY5-F1
#
_cell.length_a   1.000
_cell.length_b   1.000
_cell.length_c   1.000
_cell.angle_alpha   90.00
_cell.angle_beta   90.00
_cell.angle_gamma   90.00
#
_symmetry.space_group_name_H-M   'P 1'
#
loop_
_entity.id
_entity.type
_entity.pdbx_description
1 polymer ?
#
loop_
_entity_poly.entity_id
_entity_poly.type
_entity_poly.pdbx_seq_one_letter_code
_entity_poly.pdbx_strand_id
1 'polypeptide(L)' 'DFDVTVLSPSSLEFEFDAKRLDRTGYEVLKTERDVLIGELRGLGVNIMDWEPDMLLSTALAGARGF' A
#
# COMPACT_ATOMS: atom_id res chain seq x y z
N ASP A 1 -5.72 -24.17 -3.15
CA ASP A 1 -5.13 -22.87 -3.48
C ASP A 1 -4.23 -22.38 -2.37
N PHE A 2 -3.19 -21.63 -2.74
CA PHE A 2 -2.44 -20.82 -1.79
C PHE A 2 -3.00 -19.41 -1.83
N ASP A 3 -3.58 -18.93 -0.73
CA ASP A 3 -3.98 -17.54 -0.60
C ASP A 3 -2.73 -16.68 -0.34
N VAL A 4 -2.30 -15.94 -1.37
CA VAL A 4 -1.20 -14.99 -1.26
C VAL A 4 -1.76 -13.64 -0.85
N THR A 5 -1.40 -13.19 0.35
CA THR A 5 -1.67 -11.84 0.83
C THR A 5 -0.44 -10.96 0.59
N VAL A 6 -0.63 -9.81 -0.06
CA VAL A 6 0.41 -8.80 -0.26
C VAL A 6 0.14 -7.64 0.69
N LEU A 7 1.11 -7.32 1.54
CA LEU A 7 1.11 -6.09 2.31
C LEU A 7 1.98 -5.08 1.57
N SER A 8 1.39 -3.96 1.14
CA SER A 8 2.10 -2.92 0.41
C SER A 8 2.31 -1.68 1.28
N PRO A 9 3.44 -1.54 1.99
CA PRO A 9 3.80 -0.27 2.60
C PRO A 9 4.08 0.79 1.54
N SER A 10 3.70 2.04 1.81
CA SER A 10 4.11 3.20 1.02
C SER A 10 5.29 3.89 1.71
N SER A 11 6.30 4.28 0.94
CA SER A 11 7.36 5.18 1.43
C SER A 11 7.15 6.63 0.95
N LEU A 12 6.05 6.94 0.26
CA LEU A 12 5.86 8.24 -0.39
C LEU A 12 5.87 9.41 0.60
N GLU A 13 5.20 9.25 1.75
CA GLU A 13 5.17 10.29 2.80
C GLU A 13 6.57 10.51 3.39
N PHE A 14 7.31 9.43 3.64
CA PHE A 14 8.69 9.52 4.11
C PHE A 14 9.60 10.25 3.11
N GLU A 15 9.52 9.92 1.82
CA GLU A 15 10.35 10.56 0.79
C GLU A 15 9.95 12.03 0.56
N PHE A 16 8.67 12.36 0.73
CA PHE A 16 8.17 13.74 0.70
C PHE A 16 8.67 14.55 1.91
N ASP A 17 8.58 14.00 3.12
CA ASP A 17 9.08 14.62 4.35
C ASP A 17 10.61 14.79 4.32
N ALA A 18 11.32 13.82 3.73
CA ALA A 18 12.76 13.90 3.46
C ALA A 18 13.12 14.90 2.35
N LYS A 19 12.15 15.58 1.75
CA LYS A 19 12.30 16.57 0.66
C LYS A 19 12.98 16.01 -0.59
N ARG A 20 12.84 14.71 -0.84
CA ARG A 20 13.32 14.05 -2.07
C ARG A 20 12.26 14.04 -3.17
N LEU A 21 11.00 14.24 -2.80
CA LEU A 21 9.89 14.47 -3.72
C LEU A 21 9.38 15.91 -3.56
N ASP A 22 9.10 16.55 -4.68
CA ASP A 22 8.33 17.79 -4.66
C ASP A 22 6.83 17.49 -4.51
N ARG A 23 6.03 18.53 -4.28
CA ARG A 23 4.60 18.35 -4.04
C ARG A 23 3.89 17.72 -5.24
N THR A 24 4.25 18.15 -6.46
CA THR A 24 3.63 17.62 -7.67
C THR A 24 3.97 16.16 -7.88
N GLY A 25 5.25 15.77 -7.73
CA GLY A 25 5.69 14.39 -7.82
C GLY A 25 5.05 13.48 -6.78
N TYR A 26 4.89 13.97 -5.54
CA TYR A 26 4.19 13.24 -4.48
C TYR A 26 2.74 12.90 -4.86
N GLU A 27 1.96 13.89 -5.33
CA GLU A 27 0.56 13.68 -5.70
C GLU A 27 0.42 12.74 -6.91
N VAL A 28 1.32 12.84 -7.89
CA VAL A 28 1.36 11.94 -9.05
C VAL A 28 1.64 10.52 -8.61
N LEU A 29 2.70 10.29 -7.85
CA LEU A 29 3.09 8.95 -7.40
C LEU A 29 2.03 8.32 -6.49
N LYS A 30 1.37 9.11 -5.66
CA LYS A 30 0.23 8.65 -4.84
C LYS A 30 -0.90 8.16 -5.73
N THR A 31 -1.26 8.93 -6.75
CA THR A 31 -2.30 8.56 -7.72
C THR A 31 -1.94 7.31 -8.51
N GLU A 32 -0.70 7.22 -9.01
CA GLU A 32 -0.23 6.04 -9.76
C GLU A 32 -0.24 4.77 -8.90
N ARG A 33 0.14 4.89 -7.62
CA ARG A 33 0.08 3.79 -6.65
C ARG A 33 -1.36 3.33 -6.42
N ASP A 34 -2.29 4.26 -6.23
CA ASP A 34 -3.72 3.94 -6.01
C ASP A 34 -4.30 3.19 -7.22
N VAL A 35 -3.92 3.60 -8.45
CA VAL A 35 -4.30 2.91 -9.68
C VAL A 35 -3.72 1.49 -9.72
N LEU A 36 -2.41 1.33 -9.47
CA LEU A 36 -1.75 0.02 -9.47
C LEU A 36 -2.38 -0.95 -8.46
N ILE A 37 -2.67 -0.49 -7.25
CA ILE A 37 -3.34 -1.31 -6.23
C ILE A 37 -4.75 -1.71 -6.70
N GLY A 38 -5.48 -0.78 -7.31
CA GLY A 38 -6.78 -1.05 -7.91
C GLY A 38 -6.72 -2.14 -8.99
N GLU A 39 -5.73 -2.08 -9.88
CA GLU A 39 -5.51 -3.09 -10.93
C GLU A 39 -5.19 -4.47 -10.33
N LEU A 40 -4.29 -4.54 -9.35
CA LEU A 40 -3.95 -5.79 -8.67
C LEU A 40 -5.16 -6.42 -7.98
N ARG A 41 -6.00 -5.61 -7.33
CA ARG A 41 -7.28 -6.09 -6.76
C ARG A 41 -8.21 -6.62 -7.85
N GLY A 42 -8.29 -5.95 -9.00
CA GLY A 42 -9.06 -6.40 -10.16
C GLY A 42 -8.61 -7.75 -10.73
N LEU A 43 -7.33 -8.10 -10.56
CA LEU A 43 -6.76 -9.41 -10.92
C LEU A 43 -6.98 -10.49 -9.85
N GLY A 44 -7.67 -10.17 -8.75
CA GLY A 44 -7.94 -11.10 -7.66
C GLY A 44 -6.82 -11.22 -6.62
N VAL A 45 -5.84 -10.31 -6.63
CA VAL A 45 -4.79 -10.28 -5.61
C VAL A 45 -5.37 -9.74 -4.30
N ASN A 46 -5.19 -10.48 -3.20
CA ASN A 46 -5.50 -9.99 -1.86
C ASN A 46 -4.39 -9.04 -1.39
N ILE A 47 -4.51 -7.76 -1.74
CA ILE A 47 -3.55 -6.70 -1.40
C ILE A 47 -4.13 -5.71 -0.39
N MET A 48 -3.36 -5.45 0.66
CA MET A 48 -3.71 -4.55 1.74
C MET A 48 -2.68 -3.43 1.87
N ASP A 49 -3.18 -2.21 1.95
CA ASP A 49 -2.36 -1.07 2.35
C ASP A 49 -2.01 -1.21 3.82
N TRP A 50 -0.71 -1.32 4.09
CA TRP A 50 -0.20 -1.45 5.44
C TRP A 50 0.65 -0.22 5.76
N GLU A 51 0.22 0.56 6.73
CA GLU A 51 0.99 1.70 7.22
C GLU A 51 1.97 1.26 8.33
N PRO A 52 3.17 1.84 8.40
CA PRO A 52 4.18 1.45 9.38
C PRO A 52 3.77 1.62 10.85
N ASP A 53 2.78 2.48 11.13
CA ASP A 53 2.22 2.70 12.46
C ASP A 53 1.19 1.64 12.87
N MET A 54 0.73 0.81 11.93
CA MET A 54 -0.15 -0.33 12.18
C MET A 54 0.67 -1.57 12.57
N LEU A 55 0.28 -2.26 13.65
CA LEU A 55 0.87 -3.54 14.00
C LEU A 55 0.67 -4.57 12.86
N LEU A 56 1.76 -5.21 12.44
CA LEU A 56 1.75 -6.22 11.37
C LEU A 56 0.73 -7.35 11.64
N SER A 57 0.63 -7.79 12.91
CA SER A 57 -0.34 -8.81 13.31
C SER A 57 -1.79 -8.38 13.07
N THR A 58 -2.09 -7.10 13.26
CA THR A 58 -3.43 -6.52 13.02
C THR A 58 -3.73 -6.46 11.53
N ALA A 59 -2.75 -6.03 10.73
CA ALA A 59 -2.87 -6.01 9.27
C ALA A 59 -3.12 -7.42 8.71
N LEU A 60 -2.37 -8.41 9.17
CA LEU A 60 -2.53 -9.80 8.76
C LEU A 60 -3.86 -10.41 9.20
N ALA A 61 -4.37 -10.05 10.39
CA ALA A 61 -5.68 -10.50 10.86
C ALA A 61 -6.81 -9.94 9.98
N GLY A 62 -6.78 -8.63 9.71
CA GLY A 62 -7.74 -7.97 8.82
C GLY A 62 -7.70 -8.53 7.39
N ALA A 63 -6.51 -8.86 6.86
CA ALA A 63 -6.36 -9.41 5.52
C ALA A 63 -6.93 -10.83 5.36
N ARG A 64 -7.12 -11.55 6.47
CA ARG A 64 -7.74 -12.87 6.51
C ARG A 64 -9.20 -12.84 6.94
N GLY A 65 -9.78 -11.66 7.20
CA GLY A 65 -11.18 -11.49 7.59
C GLY A 65 -11.51 -11.96 9.01
N PHE A 66 -10.56 -11.89 9.95
CA PHE A 66 -10.78 -12.17 11.37
C PHE A 66 -11.14 -10.92 12.18
#